data_AF-A0A7V9QBN6-F1
#
_entry.id   AF-A0A7V9QBN6-F1
#
_cell.length_a   1.000
_cell.length_b   1.000
_cell.length_c   1.000
_cell.angle_alpha   90.00
_cell.angle_beta   90.00
_cell.angle_gamma   90.00
#
_symmetry.space_group_name_H-M   'P 1'
#
loop_
_entity.id
_entity.type
_entity.pdbx_description
1 polymer ?
#
loop_
_entity_poly.entity_id
_entity_poly.type
_entity_poly.pdbx_seq_one_letter_code
_entity_poly.pdbx_strand_id
1 'polypeptide(L)'
;MSSAPSAPESLRLSEQGEDVWQQLRRYVEWAQDFALIFLFSSDPAVVSVFRERLRSAQRLRVSDLEIQQPEHPETLVKEVLDRVRRPSEKYQSLRAPWWVEVYRHERDDSWNEARRTLLARLNERRELLRRTLRRPLILVLPFDFPRITQETAPDLWSIRDFAVVLPFAEIVEQPAREVVPRDSGTTGYVSSRDTSADPLVREWQRLLSRAGQIPAEQLSSVIGVGLQAFDAAFALGDLKLAGEIADETLALARTAADQNSEGLRDLSISLDRAGDVAQQRGDLSTAEQHYQESLELRRTLAEQLQTPRALRELSVSLDRLGDVARQRGDLSTAEQHYV
;
A
#
# COMPACT_ATOMS: atom_id res chain seq x y z
N MET A 1 32.54 -16.89 -17.41
CA MET A 1 31.21 -17.50 -17.18
C MET A 1 30.75 -16.98 -15.82
N SER A 2 29.98 -15.89 -15.82
CA SER A 2 29.55 -15.21 -14.60
C SER A 2 28.15 -15.71 -14.28
N SER A 3 28.01 -16.47 -13.19
CA SER A 3 26.73 -16.99 -12.71
C SER A 3 25.86 -15.84 -12.23
N ALA A 4 24.63 -15.78 -12.76
CA ALA A 4 23.59 -14.90 -12.26
C ALA A 4 23.28 -15.24 -10.78
N PRO A 5 22.94 -14.24 -9.93
CA PRO A 5 22.47 -14.53 -8.60
C PRO A 5 21.10 -15.22 -8.72
N SER A 6 21.03 -16.46 -8.25
CA SER A 6 19.80 -17.22 -8.07
C SER A 6 18.83 -16.40 -7.21
N ALA A 7 17.60 -16.20 -7.70
CA ALA A 7 16.55 -15.55 -6.93
C ALA A 7 16.32 -16.29 -5.60
N PRO A 8 16.06 -15.60 -4.47
CA PRO A 8 15.72 -16.27 -3.22
C PRO A 8 14.41 -17.05 -3.41
N GLU A 9 14.51 -18.37 -3.39
CA GLU A 9 13.46 -19.34 -3.75
C GLU A 9 12.36 -19.48 -2.68
N SER A 10 12.16 -18.49 -1.81
CA SER A 10 11.21 -18.64 -0.69
C SER A 10 10.70 -17.34 -0.07
N LEU A 11 10.26 -16.37 -0.86
CA LEU A 11 9.53 -15.21 -0.33
C LEU A 11 8.03 -15.53 -0.26
N ARG A 12 7.48 -15.68 0.95
CA ARG A 12 6.02 -15.78 1.16
C ARG A 12 5.43 -14.37 1.29
N LEU A 13 4.27 -14.16 0.68
CA LEU A 13 3.47 -12.97 0.91
C LEU A 13 2.74 -13.14 2.26
N SER A 14 2.45 -12.02 2.95
CA SER A 14 1.52 -12.00 4.09
C SER A 14 0.11 -12.43 3.64
N GLU A 15 -0.82 -12.66 4.57
CA GLU A 15 -2.21 -12.99 4.23
C GLU A 15 -2.85 -11.93 3.32
N GLN A 16 -2.67 -10.65 3.67
CA GLN A 16 -3.09 -9.53 2.82
C GLN A 16 -2.37 -9.53 1.45
N GLY A 17 -1.07 -9.83 1.42
CA GLY A 17 -0.32 -9.94 0.17
C GLY A 17 -0.78 -11.11 -0.70
N GLU A 18 -1.16 -12.23 -0.10
CA GLU A 18 -1.72 -13.38 -0.77
C GLU A 18 -3.08 -13.05 -1.38
N ASP A 19 -3.95 -12.35 -0.65
CA ASP A 19 -5.24 -11.87 -1.18
C ASP A 19 -5.07 -10.93 -2.36
N VAL A 20 -4.14 -9.97 -2.27
CA VAL A 20 -3.80 -9.07 -3.38
C VAL A 20 -3.27 -9.85 -4.57
N TRP A 21 -2.42 -10.86 -4.34
CA TRP A 21 -1.94 -11.75 -5.38
C TRP A 21 -3.06 -12.55 -6.05
N GLN A 22 -3.98 -13.13 -5.29
CA GLN A 22 -5.13 -13.88 -5.84
C GLN A 22 -6.06 -12.97 -6.66
N GLN A 23 -6.22 -11.70 -6.25
CA GLN A 23 -6.97 -10.72 -7.04
C GLN A 23 -6.23 -10.38 -8.35
N LEU A 24 -4.96 -9.95 -8.27
CA LEU A 24 -4.15 -9.63 -9.45
C LEU A 24 -4.14 -10.77 -10.45
N ARG A 25 -3.90 -11.99 -9.97
CA ARG A 25 -3.89 -13.21 -10.78
C ARG A 25 -5.19 -13.38 -11.54
N ARG A 26 -6.35 -13.25 -10.88
CA ARG A 26 -7.67 -13.36 -11.54
C ARG A 26 -7.85 -12.31 -12.64
N TYR A 27 -7.53 -11.05 -12.37
CA TYR A 27 -7.65 -9.98 -13.38
C TYR A 27 -6.77 -10.25 -14.60
N VAL A 28 -5.55 -10.75 -14.40
CA VAL A 28 -4.66 -11.10 -15.51
C VAL A 28 -5.13 -12.36 -16.23
N GLU A 29 -5.58 -13.39 -15.52
CA GLU A 29 -5.99 -14.67 -16.11
C GLU A 29 -7.30 -14.60 -16.88
N TRP A 30 -8.23 -13.75 -16.44
CA TRP A 30 -9.56 -13.58 -17.04
C TRP A 30 -9.63 -12.46 -18.07
N ALA A 31 -8.55 -11.69 -18.24
CA ALA A 31 -8.45 -10.69 -19.29
C ALA A 31 -8.61 -11.34 -20.67
N GLN A 32 -9.77 -11.13 -21.31
CA GLN A 32 -10.03 -11.67 -22.65
C GLN A 32 -9.38 -10.81 -23.75
N ASP A 33 -9.11 -9.53 -23.49
CA ASP A 33 -8.48 -8.58 -24.40
C ASP A 33 -7.52 -7.65 -23.65
N PHE A 34 -7.54 -6.34 -23.93
CA PHE A 34 -6.79 -5.35 -23.19
C PHE A 34 -7.29 -5.26 -21.74
N ALA A 35 -6.35 -5.32 -20.79
CA ALA A 35 -6.61 -5.00 -19.40
C ALA A 35 -5.55 -4.01 -18.92
N LEU A 36 -5.95 -2.97 -18.20
CA LEU A 36 -5.04 -1.98 -17.63
C LEU A 36 -4.96 -2.14 -16.12
N ILE A 37 -3.76 -2.44 -15.63
CA ILE A 37 -3.51 -2.74 -14.23
C ILE A 37 -2.46 -1.79 -13.68
N PHE A 38 -2.76 -1.15 -12.56
CA PHE A 38 -1.81 -0.31 -11.82
C PHE A 38 -1.39 -1.01 -10.52
N LEU A 39 -0.08 -1.16 -10.34
CA LEU A 39 0.52 -1.61 -9.08
C LEU A 39 1.33 -0.46 -8.51
N PHE A 40 1.14 -0.14 -7.24
CA PHE A 40 1.87 0.94 -6.57
C PHE A 40 2.78 0.35 -5.50
N SER A 41 4.08 0.48 -5.67
CA SER A 41 5.07 0.02 -4.70
C SER A 41 6.43 0.60 -5.03
N SER A 42 7.17 0.97 -3.99
CA SER A 42 8.53 1.47 -4.14
C SER A 42 9.58 0.51 -3.63
N ASP A 43 9.14 -0.66 -3.15
CA ASP A 43 10.00 -1.74 -2.69
C ASP A 43 10.32 -2.71 -3.84
N PRO A 44 11.59 -2.79 -4.28
CA PRO A 44 12.00 -3.76 -5.29
C PRO A 44 11.75 -5.22 -4.89
N ALA A 45 11.79 -5.56 -3.60
CA ALA A 45 11.57 -6.93 -3.13
C ALA A 45 10.13 -7.36 -3.39
N VAL A 46 9.15 -6.55 -2.94
CA VAL A 46 7.71 -6.76 -3.21
C VAL A 46 7.43 -6.90 -4.70
N VAL A 47 7.89 -5.92 -5.49
CA VAL A 47 7.68 -5.94 -6.95
C VAL A 47 8.27 -7.21 -7.56
N SER A 48 9.46 -7.64 -7.11
CA SER A 48 10.09 -8.87 -7.59
C SER A 48 9.29 -10.12 -7.22
N VAL A 49 8.72 -10.23 -6.02
CA VAL A 49 7.88 -11.37 -5.61
C VAL A 49 6.65 -11.49 -6.49
N PHE A 50 5.90 -10.40 -6.65
CA PHE A 50 4.69 -10.38 -7.49
C PHE A 50 5.01 -10.68 -8.96
N ARG A 51 6.10 -10.10 -9.47
CA ARG A 51 6.58 -10.34 -10.83
C ARG A 51 6.95 -11.80 -11.06
N GLU A 52 7.70 -12.42 -10.14
CA GLU A 52 8.16 -13.80 -10.29
C GLU A 52 7.02 -14.81 -10.10
N ARG A 53 6.07 -14.52 -9.20
CA ARG A 53 4.83 -15.31 -9.10
C ARG A 53 4.00 -15.21 -10.37
N LEU A 54 3.87 -14.01 -10.95
CA LEU A 54 3.17 -13.83 -12.22
C LEU A 54 3.86 -14.58 -13.35
N ARG A 55 5.17 -14.45 -13.47
CA ARG A 55 5.96 -15.23 -14.43
C ARG A 55 5.77 -16.73 -14.26
N SER A 56 5.82 -17.24 -13.03
CA SER A 56 5.63 -18.66 -12.72
C SER A 56 4.23 -19.15 -13.11
N ALA A 57 3.19 -18.37 -12.83
CA ALA A 57 1.83 -18.68 -13.24
C ALA A 57 1.66 -18.70 -14.78
N GLN A 58 2.36 -17.83 -15.50
CA GLN A 58 2.31 -17.79 -16.98
C GLN A 58 3.12 -18.92 -17.64
N ARG A 59 4.24 -19.35 -17.05
CA ARG A 59 5.04 -20.48 -17.56
C ARG A 59 4.24 -21.78 -17.68
N LEU A 60 3.31 -22.02 -16.75
CA LEU A 60 2.39 -23.15 -16.81
C LEU A 60 1.41 -23.06 -17.99
N ARG A 61 1.24 -21.88 -18.60
CA ARG A 61 0.33 -21.59 -19.72
C ARG A 61 1.05 -21.37 -21.06
N VAL A 62 2.32 -21.75 -21.18
CA VAL A 62 3.15 -21.71 -22.41
C VAL A 62 3.62 -20.30 -22.82
N SER A 63 3.58 -19.31 -21.93
CA SER A 63 4.07 -17.95 -22.23
C SER A 63 4.93 -17.37 -21.10
N ASP A 64 5.86 -16.47 -21.46
CA ASP A 64 6.70 -15.74 -20.50
C ASP A 64 6.23 -14.28 -20.40
N LEU A 65 6.52 -13.65 -19.27
CA LEU A 65 6.20 -12.25 -18.98
C LEU A 65 7.16 -11.32 -19.74
N GLU A 66 6.64 -10.37 -20.51
CA GLU A 66 7.47 -9.30 -21.07
C GLU A 66 7.73 -8.25 -19.99
N ILE A 67 9.00 -8.03 -19.65
CA ILE A 67 9.39 -7.03 -18.65
C ILE A 67 10.09 -5.87 -19.36
N GLN A 68 9.71 -4.65 -18.99
CA GLN A 68 10.37 -3.43 -19.39
C GLN A 68 10.79 -2.62 -18.16
N GLN A 69 12.07 -2.29 -18.11
CA GLN A 69 12.71 -1.48 -17.07
C GLN A 69 13.49 -0.37 -17.76
N PRO A 70 12.85 0.79 -18.00
CA PRO A 70 13.54 1.95 -18.55
C PRO A 70 14.70 2.35 -17.64
N GLU A 71 15.87 2.65 -18.20
CA GLU A 71 17.07 2.99 -17.44
C GLU A 71 17.23 4.51 -17.26
N HIS A 72 16.59 5.29 -18.13
CA HIS A 72 16.74 6.73 -18.20
C HIS A 72 15.38 7.46 -18.30
N PRO A 73 15.19 8.58 -17.57
CA PRO A 73 13.94 9.32 -17.56
C PRO A 73 13.63 9.97 -18.92
N GLU A 74 14.65 10.41 -19.66
CA GLU A 74 14.50 11.07 -20.97
C GLU A 74 14.02 10.12 -22.07
N THR A 75 14.26 8.81 -21.94
CA THR A 75 13.83 7.81 -22.93
C THR A 75 12.53 7.12 -22.53
N LEU A 76 12.16 7.15 -21.24
CA LEU A 76 10.99 6.48 -20.68
C LEU A 76 9.74 6.58 -21.57
N VAL A 77 9.30 7.81 -21.84
CA VAL A 77 8.05 8.07 -22.58
C VAL A 77 8.12 7.50 -23.98
N LYS A 78 9.26 7.67 -24.66
CA LYS A 78 9.46 7.18 -26.02
C LYS A 78 9.44 5.66 -26.07
N GLU A 79 10.20 5.01 -25.19
CA GLU A 79 10.31 3.55 -25.14
C GLU A 79 8.97 2.87 -24.90
N VAL A 80 8.19 3.36 -23.94
CA VAL A 80 6.87 2.81 -23.63
C VAL A 80 5.90 3.07 -24.79
N LEU A 81 5.81 4.29 -25.32
CA LEU A 81 4.88 4.61 -26.40
C LEU A 81 5.22 3.92 -27.72
N ASP A 82 6.49 3.72 -28.03
CA ASP A 82 6.90 3.00 -29.24
C ASP A 82 6.59 1.50 -29.11
N ARG A 83 6.72 0.92 -27.91
CA ARG A 83 6.28 -0.46 -27.64
C ARG A 83 4.76 -0.62 -27.72
N VAL A 84 3.99 0.37 -27.28
CA VAL A 84 2.52 0.41 -27.47
C VAL A 84 2.16 0.41 -28.95
N ARG A 85 2.84 1.24 -29.75
CA ARG A 85 2.58 1.37 -31.20
C ARG A 85 2.98 0.12 -31.98
N ARG A 86 4.02 -0.57 -31.53
CA ARG A 86 4.58 -1.77 -32.17
C ARG A 86 4.75 -2.88 -31.13
N PRO A 87 3.64 -3.53 -30.72
CA PRO A 87 3.71 -4.63 -29.77
C PRO A 87 4.53 -5.78 -30.33
N SER A 88 5.18 -6.53 -29.44
CA SER A 88 5.85 -7.77 -29.82
C SER A 88 4.83 -8.82 -30.27
N GLU A 89 4.91 -9.26 -31.53
CA GLU A 89 4.01 -10.28 -32.11
C GLU A 89 4.04 -11.59 -31.30
N LYS A 90 5.23 -11.98 -30.80
CA LYS A 90 5.42 -13.15 -29.92
C LYS A 90 4.53 -13.07 -28.68
N TYR A 91 4.59 -11.97 -27.94
CA TYR A 91 3.84 -11.84 -26.69
C TYR A 91 2.37 -11.50 -26.91
N GLN A 92 2.05 -10.84 -28.03
CA GLN A 92 0.70 -10.51 -28.42
C GLN A 92 -0.11 -11.74 -28.84
N SER A 93 0.47 -12.64 -29.63
CA SER A 93 -0.17 -13.92 -29.99
C SER A 93 -0.41 -14.81 -28.77
N LEU A 94 0.51 -14.80 -27.81
CA LEU A 94 0.41 -15.54 -26.54
C LEU A 94 -0.40 -14.81 -25.46
N ARG A 95 -0.85 -13.58 -25.70
CA ARG A 95 -1.52 -12.70 -24.73
C ARG A 95 -0.77 -12.58 -23.39
N ALA A 96 0.55 -12.73 -23.41
CA ALA A 96 1.38 -12.63 -22.22
C ALA A 96 1.25 -11.22 -21.62
N PRO A 97 1.21 -11.01 -20.29
CA PRO A 97 1.15 -9.66 -19.73
C PRO A 97 2.40 -8.85 -20.09
N TRP A 98 2.27 -7.53 -20.21
CA TRP A 98 3.40 -6.61 -20.33
C TRP A 98 3.60 -5.89 -18.99
N TRP A 99 4.73 -6.13 -18.35
CA TRP A 99 5.10 -5.63 -17.04
C TRP A 99 6.10 -4.47 -17.18
N VAL A 100 5.68 -3.26 -16.85
CA VAL A 100 6.49 -2.05 -16.99
C VAL A 100 6.83 -1.49 -15.61
N GLU A 101 8.11 -1.50 -15.26
CA GLU A 101 8.61 -1.01 -13.99
C GLU A 101 9.08 0.44 -14.11
N VAL A 102 8.29 1.35 -13.55
CA VAL A 102 8.60 2.80 -13.52
C VAL A 102 8.59 3.33 -12.09
N TYR A 103 8.70 2.46 -11.09
CA TYR A 103 8.64 2.81 -9.67
C TYR A 103 9.99 3.21 -9.05
N ARG A 104 11.11 2.77 -9.64
CA ARG A 104 12.47 3.03 -9.12
C ARG A 104 12.86 4.48 -9.31
N HIS A 105 13.73 5.04 -8.45
CA HIS A 105 14.17 6.44 -8.49
C HIS A 105 13.07 7.43 -8.06
N GLU A 106 12.44 7.19 -6.91
CA GLU A 106 11.39 8.09 -6.36
C GLU A 106 11.88 9.49 -6.02
N ARG A 107 13.12 9.59 -5.52
CA ARG A 107 13.73 10.85 -5.07
C ARG A 107 14.34 11.68 -6.22
N ASP A 108 14.07 11.28 -7.47
CA ASP A 108 14.60 11.95 -8.65
C ASP A 108 13.47 12.69 -9.37
N ASP A 109 13.55 14.02 -9.35
CA ASP A 109 12.57 14.90 -9.97
C ASP A 109 12.44 14.66 -11.48
N SER A 110 13.54 14.31 -12.15
CA SER A 110 13.51 14.02 -13.59
C SER A 110 12.69 12.77 -13.89
N TRP A 111 12.79 11.76 -13.03
CA TRP A 111 11.96 10.57 -13.10
C TRP A 111 10.51 10.84 -12.75
N ASN A 112 10.23 11.67 -11.75
CA ASN A 112 8.87 12.07 -11.40
C ASN A 112 8.17 12.80 -12.54
N GLU A 113 8.87 13.73 -13.19
CA GLU A 113 8.36 14.45 -14.35
C GLU A 113 8.16 13.52 -15.56
N ALA A 114 9.09 12.60 -15.79
CA ALA A 114 8.97 11.62 -16.86
C ALA A 114 7.77 10.67 -16.65
N ARG A 115 7.49 10.24 -15.41
CA ARG A 115 6.31 9.43 -15.06
C ARG A 115 5.01 10.20 -15.31
N ARG A 116 4.93 11.46 -14.85
CA ARG A 116 3.76 12.32 -15.08
C ARG A 116 3.53 12.52 -16.57
N THR A 117 4.59 12.79 -17.32
CA THR A 117 4.54 12.92 -18.78
C THR A 117 4.07 11.61 -19.43
N LEU A 118 4.60 10.46 -19.02
CA LEU A 118 4.18 9.16 -19.52
C LEU A 118 2.68 8.95 -19.30
N LEU A 119 2.19 9.18 -18.08
CA LEU A 119 0.78 9.03 -17.73
C LEU A 119 -0.11 9.94 -18.56
N ALA A 120 0.25 11.21 -18.72
CA ALA A 120 -0.47 12.17 -19.56
C ALA A 120 -0.51 11.70 -21.03
N ARG A 121 0.61 11.22 -21.59
CA ARG A 121 0.66 10.74 -22.98
C ARG A 121 -0.11 9.44 -23.20
N LEU A 122 -0.12 8.54 -22.21
CA LEU A 122 -0.95 7.34 -22.24
C LEU A 122 -2.43 7.70 -22.14
N ASN A 123 -2.80 8.69 -21.33
CA ASN A 123 -4.16 9.21 -21.20
C ASN A 123 -4.70 9.77 -22.53
N GLU A 124 -3.90 10.63 -23.18
CA GLU A 124 -4.19 11.18 -24.51
C GLU A 124 -4.39 10.08 -25.57
N ARG A 125 -3.75 8.91 -25.39
CA ARG A 125 -3.72 7.81 -26.36
C ARG A 125 -4.41 6.55 -25.87
N ARG A 126 -5.33 6.66 -24.91
CA ARG A 126 -6.00 5.50 -24.31
C ARG A 126 -6.69 4.57 -25.32
N GLU A 127 -7.24 5.13 -26.39
CA GLU A 127 -7.89 4.35 -27.46
C GLU A 127 -6.87 3.56 -28.29
N LEU A 128 -5.66 4.11 -28.45
CA LEU A 128 -4.57 3.39 -29.09
C LEU A 128 -4.14 2.20 -28.22
N LEU A 129 -4.07 2.36 -26.89
CA LEU A 129 -3.76 1.26 -25.98
C LEU A 129 -4.77 0.11 -26.15
N ARG A 130 -6.07 0.41 -26.04
CA ARG A 130 -7.15 -0.58 -26.18
C ARG A 130 -7.16 -1.32 -27.51
N ARG A 131 -6.89 -0.60 -28.60
CA ARG A 131 -6.92 -1.18 -29.96
C ARG A 131 -5.67 -1.99 -30.28
N THR A 132 -4.52 -1.54 -29.80
CA THR A 132 -3.22 -2.07 -30.21
C THR A 132 -2.74 -3.14 -29.25
N LEU A 133 -2.90 -2.96 -27.93
CA LEU A 133 -2.50 -3.94 -26.92
C LEU A 133 -3.66 -4.92 -26.65
N ARG A 134 -3.70 -6.04 -27.36
CA ARG A 134 -4.65 -7.15 -27.07
C ARG A 134 -4.17 -8.08 -25.95
N ARG A 135 -3.70 -7.48 -24.86
CA ARG A 135 -3.07 -8.16 -23.72
C ARG A 135 -3.07 -7.26 -22.49
N PRO A 136 -2.89 -7.82 -21.28
CA PRO A 136 -2.75 -7.02 -20.06
C PRO A 136 -1.51 -6.12 -20.10
N LEU A 137 -1.69 -4.85 -19.75
CA LEU A 137 -0.64 -3.89 -19.43
C LEU A 137 -0.62 -3.67 -17.92
N ILE A 138 0.50 -3.98 -17.29
CA ILE A 138 0.75 -3.78 -15.86
C ILE A 138 1.78 -2.67 -15.72
N LEU A 139 1.35 -1.54 -15.18
CA LEU A 139 2.21 -0.40 -14.85
C LEU A 139 2.54 -0.43 -13.35
N VAL A 140 3.81 -0.60 -13.03
CA VAL A 140 4.31 -0.54 -11.64
C VAL A 140 4.87 0.85 -11.39
N LEU A 141 4.13 1.64 -10.61
CA LEU A 141 4.44 3.02 -10.26
C LEU A 141 4.86 3.13 -8.79
N PRO A 142 5.48 4.26 -8.38
CA PRO A 142 5.83 4.47 -6.99
C PRO A 142 4.62 4.52 -6.05
N PHE A 143 4.82 4.28 -4.76
CA PHE A 143 3.73 4.10 -3.79
C PHE A 143 2.84 5.33 -3.62
N ASP A 144 3.36 6.54 -3.85
CA ASP A 144 2.68 7.83 -3.75
C ASP A 144 1.95 8.24 -5.05
N PHE A 145 2.09 7.46 -6.12
CA PHE A 145 1.45 7.73 -7.42
C PHE A 145 -0.04 7.42 -7.55
N PRO A 146 -0.80 6.78 -6.64
CA PRO A 146 -2.24 6.57 -6.84
C PRO A 146 -3.00 7.88 -7.14
N ARG A 147 -2.77 8.90 -6.31
CA ARG A 147 -3.41 10.22 -6.48
C ARG A 147 -2.89 10.94 -7.72
N ILE A 148 -1.57 10.94 -7.92
CA ILE A 148 -0.92 11.57 -9.08
C ILE A 148 -1.44 10.97 -10.39
N THR A 149 -1.65 9.65 -10.42
CA THR A 149 -2.19 8.94 -11.59
C THR A 149 -3.63 9.35 -11.87
N GLN A 150 -4.46 9.44 -10.84
CA GLN A 150 -5.85 9.88 -10.98
C GLN A 150 -5.96 11.33 -11.48
N GLU A 151 -5.09 12.22 -10.98
CA GLU A 151 -5.08 13.64 -11.36
C GLU A 151 -4.49 13.87 -12.75
N THR A 152 -3.38 13.21 -13.07
CA THR A 152 -2.64 13.40 -14.34
C THR A 152 -3.30 12.67 -15.51
N ALA A 153 -3.99 11.55 -15.24
CA ALA A 153 -4.53 10.66 -16.25
C ALA A 153 -5.94 10.15 -15.89
N PRO A 154 -6.94 11.05 -15.78
CA PRO A 154 -8.27 10.69 -15.29
C PRO A 154 -9.01 9.70 -16.21
N ASP A 155 -8.86 9.82 -17.54
CA ASP A 155 -9.52 8.91 -18.47
C ASP A 155 -8.87 7.53 -18.44
N LEU A 156 -7.54 7.48 -18.34
CA LEU A 156 -6.76 6.26 -18.19
C LEU A 156 -7.12 5.57 -16.88
N TRP A 157 -7.26 6.34 -15.80
CA TRP A 157 -7.73 5.88 -14.51
C TRP A 157 -9.14 5.30 -14.63
N SER A 158 -10.05 5.97 -15.34
CA SER A 158 -11.44 5.50 -15.49
C SER A 158 -11.58 4.17 -16.23
N ILE A 159 -10.63 3.81 -17.10
CA ILE A 159 -10.69 2.56 -17.86
C ILE A 159 -9.85 1.42 -17.23
N ARG A 160 -9.23 1.66 -16.08
CA ARG A 160 -8.42 0.64 -15.39
C ARG A 160 -9.28 -0.53 -14.91
N ASP A 161 -8.75 -1.73 -15.00
CA ASP A 161 -9.41 -2.95 -14.53
C ASP A 161 -9.06 -3.23 -13.07
N PHE A 162 -7.82 -2.93 -12.67
CA PHE A 162 -7.32 -3.17 -11.32
C PHE A 162 -6.29 -2.12 -10.91
N ALA A 163 -6.35 -1.70 -9.64
CA ALA A 163 -5.39 -0.78 -9.07
C ALA A 163 -5.20 -1.08 -7.59
N VAL A 164 -3.96 -1.28 -7.14
CA VAL A 164 -3.67 -1.64 -5.76
C VAL A 164 -2.30 -1.14 -5.33
N VAL A 165 -2.20 -0.70 -4.07
CA VAL A 165 -0.91 -0.50 -3.41
C VAL A 165 -0.44 -1.86 -2.93
N LEU A 166 0.70 -2.33 -3.41
CA LEU A 166 1.19 -3.65 -3.02
C LEU A 166 1.62 -3.60 -1.55
N PRO A 167 1.13 -4.53 -0.72
CA PRO A 167 1.54 -4.61 0.68
C PRO A 167 3.03 -5.00 0.74
N PHE A 168 3.73 -4.50 1.76
CA PHE A 168 5.13 -4.82 1.95
C PHE A 168 5.30 -6.34 2.13
N ALA A 169 6.36 -6.90 1.55
CA ALA A 169 6.62 -8.32 1.62
C ALA A 169 7.24 -8.58 3.00
N GLU A 170 6.48 -9.20 3.90
CA GLU A 170 7.07 -9.85 5.06
C GLU A 170 8.00 -10.96 4.54
N ILE A 171 9.31 -10.70 4.53
CA ILE A 171 10.31 -11.70 4.19
C ILE A 171 10.30 -12.75 5.30
N VAL A 172 9.53 -13.82 5.12
CA VAL A 172 9.66 -15.05 5.91
C VAL A 172 10.79 -15.86 5.29
N GLU A 173 12.01 -15.73 5.80
CA GLU A 173 13.09 -16.66 5.46
C GLU A 173 12.62 -18.10 5.78
N GLN A 174 12.76 -19.02 4.83
CA GLN A 174 12.59 -20.44 5.14
C GLN A 174 13.71 -20.84 6.10
N PRO A 175 13.42 -21.47 7.26
CA PRO A 175 14.45 -22.24 7.90
C PRO A 175 14.79 -23.38 6.94
N ALA A 176 16.07 -23.48 6.56
CA ALA A 176 16.57 -24.64 5.83
C ALA A 176 16.09 -25.90 6.57
N ARG A 177 15.56 -26.89 5.85
CA ARG A 177 15.11 -28.16 6.42
C ARG A 177 16.28 -28.81 7.16
N GLU A 178 16.36 -28.60 8.46
CA GLU A 178 17.17 -29.41 9.36
C GLU A 178 16.43 -30.72 9.63
N VAL A 179 17.06 -31.81 9.24
CA VAL A 179 16.71 -33.15 9.67
C VAL A 179 17.04 -33.24 11.16
N VAL A 180 16.04 -33.12 12.03
CA VAL A 180 16.23 -33.21 13.49
C VAL A 180 16.03 -34.65 13.96
N PRO A 181 17.03 -35.31 14.56
CA PRO A 181 16.79 -36.43 15.47
C PRO A 181 16.23 -35.89 16.78
N ARG A 182 15.21 -36.57 17.31
CA ARG A 182 14.59 -36.28 18.62
C ARG A 182 15.65 -36.11 19.71
N ASP A 183 15.64 -34.97 20.39
CA ASP A 183 15.63 -34.99 21.84
C ASP A 183 15.02 -33.72 22.47
N SER A 184 14.44 -33.96 23.64
CA SER A 184 13.67 -33.05 24.47
C SER A 184 14.47 -31.88 25.06
N GLY A 185 13.83 -30.71 25.17
CA GLY A 185 14.16 -29.72 26.21
C GLY A 185 14.13 -28.27 25.76
N THR A 186 13.30 -27.49 26.46
CA THR A 186 13.33 -26.02 26.56
C THR A 186 12.58 -25.24 25.47
N THR A 187 11.29 -25.05 25.71
CA THR A 187 10.51 -23.93 25.16
C THR A 187 11.07 -22.61 25.67
N GLY A 188 11.78 -21.91 24.79
CA GLY A 188 12.13 -20.51 24.95
C GLY A 188 12.46 -19.94 23.58
N TYR A 189 11.45 -19.41 22.87
CA TYR A 189 11.68 -18.65 21.64
C TYR A 189 10.49 -17.76 21.29
N VAL A 190 10.61 -16.46 21.58
CA VAL A 190 10.23 -15.39 20.65
C VAL A 190 11.36 -14.37 20.74
N SER A 191 12.38 -14.54 19.90
CA SER A 191 13.35 -13.47 19.67
C SER A 191 12.59 -12.34 18.99
N SER A 192 12.49 -11.21 19.68
CA SER A 192 12.04 -9.92 19.17
C SER A 192 12.64 -9.66 17.79
N ARG A 193 11.80 -9.57 16.76
CA ARG A 193 12.17 -8.83 15.54
C ARG A 193 12.44 -7.40 15.99
N ASP A 194 13.58 -6.86 15.60
CA ASP A 194 13.96 -5.51 15.97
C ASP A 194 13.16 -4.52 15.09
N THR A 195 11.91 -4.27 15.47
CA THR A 195 10.99 -3.34 14.79
C THR A 195 11.60 -1.92 14.71
N SER A 196 12.56 -1.62 15.59
CA SER A 196 13.34 -0.37 15.58
C SER A 196 14.24 -0.21 14.34
N ALA A 197 14.53 -1.29 13.61
CA ALA A 197 15.29 -1.25 12.36
C ALA A 197 14.41 -0.89 11.14
N ASP A 198 13.09 -0.84 11.29
CA ASP A 198 12.18 -0.45 10.21
C ASP A 198 12.50 0.97 9.72
N PRO A 199 12.70 1.19 8.40
CA PRO A 199 12.99 2.52 7.86
C PRO A 199 11.95 3.60 8.22
N LEU A 200 10.67 3.25 8.30
CA LEU A 200 9.60 4.17 8.68
C LEU A 200 9.67 4.52 10.16
N VAL A 201 9.95 3.53 11.02
CA VAL A 201 10.15 3.77 12.46
C VAL A 201 11.38 4.64 12.71
N ARG A 202 12.48 4.42 11.99
CA ARG A 202 13.69 5.26 12.09
C ARG A 202 13.45 6.67 11.58
N GLU A 203 12.75 6.81 10.46
CA GLU A 203 12.41 8.12 9.91
C GLU A 203 11.44 8.88 10.82
N TRP A 204 10.44 8.19 11.37
CA TRP A 204 9.55 8.70 12.40
C TRP A 204 10.34 9.22 13.60
N GLN A 205 11.22 8.40 14.19
CA GLN A 205 12.04 8.79 15.34
C GLN A 205 12.92 10.01 15.03
N ARG A 206 13.50 10.08 13.83
CA ARG A 206 14.31 11.22 13.37
C ARG A 206 13.48 12.49 13.26
N LEU A 207 12.27 12.41 12.70
CA LEU A 207 11.37 13.56 12.55
C LEU A 207 10.80 14.01 13.89
N LEU A 208 10.38 13.06 14.73
CA LEU A 208 9.85 13.33 16.07
C LEU A 208 10.88 14.04 16.95
N SER A 209 12.15 13.63 16.89
CA SER A 209 13.25 14.30 17.60
C SER A 209 13.39 15.80 17.26
N ARG A 210 12.84 16.22 16.13
CA ARG A 210 12.85 17.60 15.64
C ARG A 210 11.46 18.25 15.64
N ALA A 211 10.40 17.52 16.01
CA ALA A 211 9.02 17.98 15.90
C ALA A 211 8.74 19.24 16.72
N GLY A 212 9.39 19.39 17.88
CA GLY A 212 9.29 20.62 18.69
C GLY A 212 9.87 21.89 18.05
N GLN A 213 10.59 21.75 16.93
CA GLN A 213 11.13 22.87 16.14
C GLN A 213 10.34 23.11 14.85
N ILE A 214 9.37 22.24 14.53
CA ILE A 214 8.56 22.31 13.32
C ILE A 214 7.29 23.12 13.64
N PRO A 215 6.96 24.16 12.86
CA PRO A 215 5.71 24.89 13.01
C PRO A 215 4.49 23.98 12.87
N ALA A 216 3.40 24.26 13.59
CA ALA A 216 2.20 23.44 13.62
C ALA A 216 1.64 23.12 12.22
N GLU A 217 1.68 24.10 11.31
CA GLU A 217 1.27 23.99 9.91
C GLU A 217 2.05 22.96 9.07
N GLN A 218 3.26 22.58 9.50
CA GLN A 218 4.10 21.58 8.82
C GLN A 218 4.05 20.20 9.48
N LEU A 219 3.36 20.08 10.63
CA LEU A 219 3.26 18.83 11.37
C LEU A 219 2.46 17.75 10.64
N SER A 220 1.57 18.11 9.70
CA SER A 220 0.81 17.12 8.91
C SER A 220 1.73 16.11 8.20
N SER A 221 2.86 16.58 7.65
CA SER A 221 3.86 15.70 7.03
C SER A 221 4.50 14.73 8.03
N VAL A 222 4.75 15.18 9.27
CA VAL A 222 5.33 14.36 10.34
C VAL A 222 4.30 13.35 10.85
N ILE A 223 3.06 13.79 11.04
CA ILE A 223 1.93 12.94 11.44
C ILE A 223 1.72 11.83 10.40
N GLY A 224 1.75 12.16 9.11
CA GLY A 224 1.66 11.18 8.03
C GLY A 224 2.72 10.07 8.12
N VAL A 225 3.98 10.41 8.42
CA VAL A 225 5.05 9.43 8.64
C VAL A 225 4.82 8.61 9.91
N GLY A 226 4.34 9.24 10.99
CA GLY A 226 3.98 8.57 12.24
C GLY A 226 2.88 7.53 12.04
N LEU A 227 1.83 7.86 11.29
CA LEU A 227 0.75 6.92 10.96
C LEU A 227 1.24 5.72 10.14
N GLN A 228 2.22 5.92 9.25
CA GLN A 228 2.83 4.83 8.50
C GLN A 228 3.75 3.96 9.37
N ALA A 229 4.54 4.57 10.25
CA ALA A 229 5.37 3.87 11.21
C ALA A 229 4.51 3.07 12.21
N PHE A 230 3.35 3.61 12.60
CA PHE A 230 2.33 2.92 13.36
C PHE A 230 1.84 1.68 12.60
N ASP A 231 1.40 1.85 11.34
CA ASP A 231 0.85 0.74 10.55
C ASP A 231 1.89 -0.39 10.41
N ALA A 232 3.17 -0.04 10.25
CA ALA A 232 4.28 -1.00 10.23
C ALA A 232 4.45 -1.73 11.58
N ALA A 233 4.52 -0.99 12.69
CA ALA A 233 4.66 -1.59 14.02
C ALA A 233 3.46 -2.46 14.41
N PHE A 234 2.24 -2.00 14.09
CA PHE A 234 0.99 -2.69 14.39
C PHE A 234 0.84 -3.98 13.57
N ALA A 235 1.16 -3.94 12.27
CA ALA A 235 1.15 -5.13 11.42
C ALA A 235 2.15 -6.20 11.89
N LEU A 236 3.31 -5.78 12.41
CA LEU A 236 4.33 -6.67 12.97
C LEU A 236 3.95 -7.23 14.35
N GLY A 237 2.80 -6.83 14.90
CA GLY A 237 2.34 -7.25 16.22
C GLY A 237 3.13 -6.63 17.37
N ASP A 238 3.98 -5.65 17.09
CA ASP A 238 4.70 -4.89 18.12
C ASP A 238 3.77 -3.84 18.72
N LEU A 239 2.81 -4.31 19.51
CA LEU A 239 1.79 -3.47 20.15
C LEU A 239 2.39 -2.46 21.13
N LYS A 240 3.63 -2.69 21.60
CA LYS A 240 4.34 -1.73 22.44
C LYS A 240 4.77 -0.54 21.61
N LEU A 241 5.55 -0.78 20.55
CA LEU A 241 6.01 0.27 19.66
C LEU A 241 4.85 0.96 18.94
N ALA A 242 3.86 0.20 18.46
CA ALA A 242 2.66 0.78 17.84
C ALA A 242 1.92 1.71 18.80
N GLY A 243 1.86 1.36 20.09
CA GLY A 243 1.29 2.25 21.11
C GLY A 243 2.11 3.52 21.32
N GLU A 244 3.44 3.39 21.44
CA GLU A 244 4.33 4.56 21.57
C GLU A 244 4.17 5.53 20.39
N ILE A 245 4.18 5.01 19.16
CA ILE A 245 4.00 5.81 17.95
C ILE A 245 2.58 6.41 17.89
N ALA A 246 1.54 5.66 18.25
CA ALA A 246 0.17 6.17 18.28
C ALA A 246 0.03 7.35 19.25
N ASP A 247 0.57 7.23 20.47
CA ASP A 247 0.49 8.25 21.51
C ASP A 247 1.20 9.54 21.05
N GLU A 248 2.40 9.41 20.50
CA GLU A 248 3.21 10.53 20.00
C GLU A 248 2.56 11.18 18.77
N THR A 249 2.04 10.38 17.83
CA THR A 249 1.36 10.88 16.62
C THR A 249 0.06 11.59 16.98
N LEU A 250 -0.70 11.07 17.95
CA LEU A 250 -1.90 11.71 18.49
C LEU A 250 -1.57 13.03 19.18
N ALA A 251 -0.48 13.11 19.94
CA ALA A 251 -0.05 14.37 20.56
C ALA A 251 0.31 15.44 19.53
N LEU A 252 1.03 15.08 18.47
CA LEU A 252 1.32 15.99 17.36
C LEU A 252 0.04 16.41 16.65
N ALA A 253 -0.87 15.47 16.36
CA ALA A 253 -2.13 15.77 15.70
C ALA A 253 -3.04 16.68 16.53
N ARG A 254 -3.09 16.54 17.86
CA ARG A 254 -3.80 17.47 18.75
C ARG A 254 -3.18 18.87 18.73
N THR A 255 -1.86 18.97 18.55
CA THR A 255 -1.15 20.25 18.46
C THR A 255 -1.37 20.92 17.10
N ALA A 256 -1.45 20.13 16.03
CA ALA A 256 -1.67 20.58 14.66
C ALA A 256 -3.15 20.79 14.31
N ALA A 257 -4.07 20.44 15.22
CA ALA A 257 -5.50 20.57 15.03
C ALA A 257 -5.96 22.03 15.11
N ASP A 258 -5.56 22.81 14.11
CA ASP A 258 -6.27 24.02 13.75
C ASP A 258 -7.59 23.61 13.08
N GLN A 259 -8.63 24.45 13.15
CA GLN A 259 -9.98 24.16 12.63
C GLN A 259 -10.07 23.99 11.09
N ASN A 260 -8.95 23.72 10.41
CA ASN A 260 -8.92 23.36 9.01
C ASN A 260 -9.24 21.85 8.82
N SER A 261 -9.79 21.52 7.64
CA SER A 261 -10.24 20.15 7.36
C SER A 261 -9.13 19.08 7.30
N GLU A 262 -7.88 19.49 7.15
CA GLU A 262 -6.73 18.57 7.07
C GLU A 262 -6.23 18.16 8.46
N GLY A 263 -6.05 19.12 9.38
CA GLY A 263 -5.68 18.85 10.77
C GLY A 263 -6.75 18.05 11.52
N LEU A 264 -8.04 18.34 11.29
CA LEU A 264 -9.14 17.55 11.85
C LEU A 264 -9.14 16.10 11.34
N ARG A 265 -8.75 15.91 10.07
CA ARG A 265 -8.65 14.57 9.46
C ARG A 265 -7.48 13.79 10.05
N ASP A 266 -6.30 14.42 10.15
CA ASP A 266 -5.11 13.84 10.75
C ASP A 266 -5.37 13.44 12.21
N LEU A 267 -6.04 14.30 12.99
CA LEU A 267 -6.47 13.98 14.34
C LEU A 267 -7.42 12.78 14.40
N SER A 268 -8.41 12.69 13.50
CA SER A 268 -9.34 11.55 13.47
C SER A 268 -8.63 10.22 13.19
N ILE A 269 -7.62 10.21 12.31
CA ILE A 269 -6.88 8.99 11.97
C ILE A 269 -5.97 8.59 13.14
N SER A 270 -5.30 9.54 13.77
CA SER A 270 -4.46 9.27 14.95
C SER A 270 -5.28 8.72 16.12
N LEU A 271 -6.51 9.23 16.33
CA LEU A 271 -7.44 8.68 17.31
C LEU A 271 -7.84 7.24 16.97
N ASP A 272 -8.14 6.94 15.70
CA ASP A 272 -8.41 5.55 15.31
C ASP A 272 -7.23 4.63 15.62
N ARG A 273 -5.99 5.06 15.38
CA ARG A 273 -4.80 4.22 15.65
C ARG A 273 -4.56 3.98 17.14
N ALA A 274 -4.78 5.00 17.97
CA ALA A 274 -4.78 4.85 19.42
C ALA A 274 -5.89 3.88 19.88
N GLY A 275 -7.07 3.97 19.25
CA GLY A 275 -8.18 3.05 19.46
C GLY A 275 -7.85 1.60 19.06
N ASP A 276 -7.23 1.40 17.89
CA ASP A 276 -6.82 0.09 17.37
C ASP A 276 -5.86 -0.60 18.37
N VAL A 277 -4.90 0.14 18.95
CA VAL A 277 -3.97 -0.37 19.98
C VAL A 277 -4.68 -0.68 21.29
N ALA A 278 -5.53 0.22 21.79
CA ALA A 278 -6.27 0.00 23.02
C ALA A 278 -7.16 -1.25 22.91
N GLN A 279 -7.85 -1.40 21.78
CA GLN A 279 -8.70 -2.54 21.47
C GLN A 279 -7.89 -3.84 21.45
N GLN A 280 -6.75 -3.86 20.77
CA GLN A 280 -5.90 -5.05 20.69
C GLN A 280 -5.27 -5.43 22.04
N ARG A 281 -5.05 -4.46 22.94
CA ARG A 281 -4.64 -4.69 24.33
C ARG A 281 -5.79 -5.15 25.24
N GLY A 282 -7.03 -5.16 24.74
CA GLY A 282 -8.23 -5.48 25.51
C GLY A 282 -8.75 -4.32 26.36
N ASP A 283 -8.17 -3.13 26.26
CA ASP A 283 -8.69 -1.90 26.89
C ASP A 283 -9.80 -1.29 26.02
N LEU A 284 -10.94 -1.98 26.02
CA LEU A 284 -12.09 -1.59 25.23
C LEU A 284 -12.65 -0.23 25.66
N SER A 285 -12.43 0.19 26.92
CA SER A 285 -12.86 1.51 27.44
C SER A 285 -12.13 2.64 26.74
N THR A 286 -10.80 2.56 26.71
CA THR A 286 -9.96 3.55 26.04
C THR A 286 -10.18 3.53 24.52
N ALA A 287 -10.38 2.34 23.93
CA ALA A 287 -10.68 2.21 22.50
C ALA A 287 -11.97 2.95 22.09
N GLU A 288 -13.05 2.74 22.84
CA GLU A 288 -14.32 3.41 22.61
C GLU A 288 -14.18 4.94 22.72
N GLN A 289 -13.48 5.43 23.74
CA GLN A 289 -13.27 6.87 23.91
C GLN A 289 -12.57 7.48 22.67
N HIS A 290 -11.51 6.82 22.18
CA HIS A 290 -10.80 7.28 21.00
C HIS A 290 -11.65 7.21 19.72
N TYR A 291 -12.38 6.13 19.50
CA TYR A 291 -13.25 6.00 18.32
C TYR A 291 -14.43 6.97 18.37
N GLN A 292 -14.97 7.27 19.56
CA GLN A 292 -16.04 8.25 19.73
C GLN A 292 -15.56 9.67 19.40
N GLU A 293 -14.37 10.06 19.87
CA GLU A 293 -13.77 11.36 19.53
C GLU A 293 -13.48 11.44 18.01
N SER A 294 -12.96 10.37 17.41
CA SER A 294 -12.76 10.28 15.95
C SER A 294 -14.08 10.43 15.18
N LEU A 295 -15.14 9.78 15.64
CA LEU A 295 -16.47 9.86 15.01
C LEU A 295 -17.02 11.29 14.99
N GLU A 296 -16.89 12.04 16.09
CA GLU A 296 -17.36 13.42 16.20
C GLU A 296 -16.63 14.35 15.21
N LEU A 297 -15.31 14.17 15.05
CA LEU A 297 -14.52 14.89 14.06
C LEU A 297 -14.96 14.53 12.63
N ARG A 298 -15.20 13.24 12.35
CA ARG A 298 -15.63 12.79 11.02
C ARG A 298 -17.05 13.23 10.66
N ARG A 299 -17.95 13.37 11.64
CA ARG A 299 -19.26 14.00 11.42
C ARG A 299 -19.09 15.45 11.00
N THR A 300 -18.28 16.20 11.74
CA THR A 300 -17.96 17.60 11.40
C THR A 300 -17.36 17.72 9.99
N LEU A 301 -16.41 16.85 9.64
CA LEU A 301 -15.78 16.82 8.31
C LEU A 301 -16.76 16.41 7.21
N ALA A 302 -17.66 15.46 7.46
CA ALA A 302 -18.68 15.05 6.50
C ALA A 302 -19.68 16.18 6.20
N GLU A 303 -20.09 16.92 7.23
CA GLU A 303 -20.95 18.09 7.08
C GLU A 303 -20.26 19.24 6.33
N GLN A 304 -18.98 19.50 6.61
CA GLN A 304 -18.20 20.56 5.97
C GLN A 304 -17.84 20.26 4.52
N LEU A 305 -17.40 19.02 4.23
CA LEU A 305 -16.85 18.67 2.92
C LEU A 305 -17.89 18.11 1.96
N GLN A 306 -18.93 17.43 2.47
CA GLN A 306 -20.00 16.79 1.68
C GLN A 306 -19.50 15.92 0.52
N THR A 307 -18.32 15.30 0.68
CA THR A 307 -17.73 14.43 -0.35
C THR A 307 -18.01 12.95 -0.06
N PRO A 308 -18.08 12.10 -1.10
CA PRO A 308 -18.17 10.65 -0.92
C PRO A 308 -17.04 10.05 -0.06
N ARG A 309 -15.86 10.69 -0.08
CA ARG A 309 -14.73 10.31 0.76
C ARG A 309 -15.02 10.55 2.23
N ALA A 310 -15.47 11.75 2.61
CA ALA A 310 -15.79 12.08 4.00
C ALA A 310 -16.93 11.20 4.55
N LEU A 311 -17.92 10.87 3.72
CA LEU A 311 -18.99 9.94 4.10
C LEU A 311 -18.50 8.49 4.30
N ARG A 312 -17.58 8.02 3.46
CA ARG A 312 -16.94 6.71 3.67
C ARG A 312 -16.15 6.68 4.97
N GLU A 313 -15.41 7.74 5.29
CA GLU A 313 -14.62 7.80 6.51
C GLU A 313 -15.49 7.83 7.76
N LEU A 314 -16.64 8.51 7.69
CA LEU A 314 -17.66 8.47 8.72
C LEU A 314 -18.20 7.04 8.95
N SER A 315 -18.51 6.32 7.86
CA SER A 315 -18.95 4.92 7.93
C SER A 315 -17.92 4.03 8.64
N VAL A 316 -16.63 4.18 8.30
CA VAL A 316 -15.58 3.36 8.90
C VAL A 316 -15.43 3.62 10.41
N SER A 317 -15.64 4.85 10.90
CA SER A 317 -15.62 5.12 12.35
C SER A 317 -16.81 4.51 13.09
N LEU A 318 -17.97 4.44 12.44
CA LEU A 318 -19.14 3.76 12.99
C LEU A 318 -18.89 2.24 13.10
N ASP A 319 -18.33 1.62 12.07
CA ASP A 319 -17.97 0.20 12.09
C ASP A 319 -17.04 -0.15 13.26
N ARG A 320 -16.04 0.69 13.54
CA ARG A 320 -15.10 0.48 14.66
C ARG A 320 -15.78 0.54 16.04
N LEU A 321 -16.73 1.44 16.25
CA LEU A 321 -17.53 1.47 17.50
C LEU A 321 -18.45 0.25 17.60
N GLY A 322 -19.02 -0.19 16.47
CA GLY A 322 -19.79 -1.43 16.38
C GLY A 322 -18.95 -2.65 16.79
N ASP A 323 -17.71 -2.72 16.32
CA ASP A 323 -16.77 -3.80 16.66
C ASP A 323 -16.39 -3.80 18.14
N VAL A 324 -16.18 -2.63 18.76
CA VAL A 324 -15.91 -2.52 20.21
C VAL A 324 -17.14 -2.94 21.03
N ALA A 325 -18.33 -2.47 20.66
CA ALA A 325 -19.58 -2.85 21.31
C ALA A 325 -19.81 -4.37 21.23
N ARG A 326 -19.55 -4.97 20.06
CA ARG A 326 -19.61 -6.41 19.85
C ARG A 326 -18.59 -7.17 20.71
N GLN A 327 -17.34 -6.69 20.82
CA GLN A 327 -16.33 -7.32 21.67
C GLN A 327 -16.67 -7.26 23.17
N ARG A 328 -17.42 -6.23 23.60
CA ARG A 328 -17.98 -6.14 24.96
C ARG A 328 -19.23 -6.99 25.18
N GLY A 329 -19.80 -7.57 24.11
CA GLY A 329 -21.05 -8.31 24.16
C GLY A 329 -22.32 -7.44 24.14
N ASP A 330 -22.20 -6.13 23.90
CA ASP A 330 -23.34 -5.23 23.72
C ASP A 330 -23.78 -5.21 22.25
N LEU A 331 -24.51 -6.27 21.87
CA LEU A 331 -24.98 -6.44 20.50
C LEU A 331 -26.02 -5.38 20.10
N SER A 332 -26.77 -4.83 21.06
CA SER A 332 -27.74 -3.76 20.79
C SER A 332 -27.07 -2.47 20.35
N THR A 333 -25.99 -2.08 21.01
CA THR A 333 -25.20 -0.90 20.63
C THR A 333 -24.43 -1.16 19.33
N ALA A 334 -23.95 -2.38 19.10
CA ALA A 334 -23.29 -2.74 17.85
C ALA A 334 -24.23 -2.62 16.63
N GLU A 335 -25.47 -3.11 16.73
CA GLU A 335 -26.49 -2.95 15.68
C GLU A 335 -26.80 -1.48 15.37
N GLN A 336 -26.82 -0.61 16.38
CA GLN A 336 -27.04 0.82 16.17
C GLN A 336 -25.90 1.51 15.41
N HIS A 337 -24.68 0.98 15.52
CA HIS A 337 -23.52 1.53 14.82
C HIS A 337 -23.36 1.02 13.39
N TYR A 338 -23.83 -0.18 13.06
CA TYR A 338 -23.72 -0.76 11.71
C TYR A 338 -24.80 -0.30 10.71
N VAL A 339 -25.80 0.46 11.16
CA VAL A 339 -26.95 0.95 10.36
C VAL A 339 -26.80 2.44 10.13
#